data_AF-A0A0G1TUW2-F1
#
_entry.id   AF-A0A0G1TUW2-F1
#
_cell.length_a   1.000
_cell.length_b   1.000
_cell.length_c   1.000
_cell.angle_alpha   90.00
_cell.angle_beta   90.00
_cell.angle_gamma   90.00
#
_symmetry.space_group_name_H-M   'P 1'
#
loop_
_entity.id
_entity.type
_entity.pdbx_description
1 polymer ?
#
loop_
_entity_poly.entity_id
_entity_poly.type
_entity_poly.pdbx_seq_one_letter_code
_entity_poly.pdbx_strand_id
1 'polypeptide(L)'
;DDYEENCIVIPRRYALDPEKWQIIENPKYPIDYMYLSKDLHGEVWDEKNKDPMLKEKLIDETMSAQGSCWFMQKDYFHALELEDEVNYGSFSNEFQEIGLKCWLSGGRVVINKKTWYAHLHKTGGRGYSLGGGQIEKGVAYTHRWPTNTAWHKQTLPFTWLIERFWPVPGWPEDKAKWAP
;
A
#
# COMPACT_ATOMS: atom_id res chain seq x y z
N ASP A 1 13.83 3.69 16.11
CA ASP A 1 14.48 4.38 14.98
C ASP A 1 13.47 4.69 13.88
N ASP A 2 13.80 5.59 12.96
CA ASP A 2 12.89 6.03 11.88
C ASP A 2 12.85 5.06 10.68
N TYR A 3 13.71 4.03 10.73
CA TYR A 3 13.73 2.89 9.81
C TYR A 3 14.26 1.64 10.53
N GLU A 4 13.95 0.48 9.96
CA GLU A 4 14.49 -0.83 10.35
C GLU A 4 14.95 -1.56 9.08
N GLU A 5 15.86 -2.53 9.22
CA GLU A 5 16.16 -3.46 8.13
C GLU A 5 14.89 -4.25 7.76
N ASN A 6 14.73 -4.61 6.48
CA ASN A 6 13.57 -5.32 5.95
C ASN A 6 12.22 -4.57 6.10
N CYS A 7 12.25 -3.25 5.98
CA CYS A 7 11.08 -2.39 6.10
C CYS A 7 10.87 -1.48 4.88
N ILE A 8 9.60 -1.28 4.50
CA ILE A 8 9.17 -0.22 3.59
C ILE A 8 8.62 0.92 4.43
N VAL A 9 9.18 2.12 4.26
CA VAL A 9 8.78 3.33 4.97
C VAL A 9 7.97 4.24 4.04
N ILE A 10 6.77 4.58 4.46
CA ILE A 10 5.84 5.46 3.77
C ILE A 10 5.78 6.78 4.53
N PRO A 11 6.00 7.95 3.90
CA PRO A 11 5.77 9.23 4.56
C PRO A 11 4.27 9.56 4.64
N ARG A 12 3.90 10.43 5.59
CA ARG A 12 2.54 10.98 5.68
C ARG A 12 2.13 11.69 4.39
N ARG A 13 0.97 11.35 3.85
CA ARG A 13 0.46 11.93 2.60
C ARG A 13 -0.47 13.10 2.86
N TYR A 14 -0.26 14.19 2.13
CA TYR A 14 -1.16 15.34 1.98
C TYR A 14 -1.62 15.50 0.52
N ALA A 15 -2.62 16.35 0.27
CA ALA A 15 -2.97 16.80 -1.07
C ALA A 15 -2.13 18.03 -1.46
N LEU A 16 -1.63 18.05 -2.70
CA LEU A 16 -0.91 19.20 -3.27
C LEU A 16 -1.85 20.12 -4.04
N ASP A 17 -1.76 21.43 -3.77
CA ASP A 17 -2.21 22.50 -4.66
C ASP A 17 -1.09 22.77 -5.68
N PRO A 18 -1.26 22.42 -6.96
CA PRO A 18 -0.18 22.52 -7.95
C PRO A 18 0.07 23.96 -8.41
N GLU A 19 -0.90 24.88 -8.23
CA GLU A 19 -0.77 26.27 -8.64
C GLU A 19 -0.06 27.10 -7.57
N LYS A 20 -0.45 26.88 -6.31
CA LYS A 20 0.12 27.60 -5.16
C LYS A 20 1.33 26.89 -4.54
N TRP A 21 1.61 25.65 -4.94
CA TRP A 21 2.69 24.83 -4.38
C TRP A 21 2.61 24.67 -2.85
N GLN A 22 1.41 24.37 -2.35
CA GLN A 22 1.14 24.22 -0.92
C GLN A 22 0.24 23.02 -0.63
N ILE A 23 0.09 22.67 0.64
CA ILE A 23 -0.88 21.65 1.07
C ILE A 23 -2.30 22.21 0.93
N ILE A 24 -3.22 21.39 0.39
CA ILE A 24 -4.65 21.67 0.44
C ILE A 24 -5.19 21.24 1.80
N GLU A 25 -5.61 22.20 2.62
CA GLU A 25 -6.33 21.94 3.87
C GLU A 25 -7.72 21.39 3.57
N ASN A 26 -7.94 20.10 3.86
CA ASN A 26 -9.25 19.48 3.77
C ASN A 26 -9.35 18.27 4.73
N PRO A 27 -10.57 17.88 5.15
CA PRO A 27 -10.75 16.90 6.23
C PRO A 27 -10.36 15.47 5.86
N LYS A 28 -10.03 15.18 4.59
CA LYS A 28 -9.57 13.84 4.16
C LYS A 28 -8.09 13.61 4.42
N TYR A 29 -7.33 14.65 4.73
CA TYR A 29 -5.88 14.58 4.94
C TYR A 29 -5.51 15.01 6.37
N PRO A 30 -4.36 14.56 6.90
CA PRO A 30 -3.41 13.62 6.27
C PRO A 30 -3.95 12.19 6.12
N ILE A 31 -3.33 11.43 5.23
CA ILE A 31 -3.58 9.97 5.10
C ILE A 31 -2.32 9.24 5.57
N ASP A 32 -2.46 8.54 6.68
CA ASP A 32 -1.43 7.71 7.32
C ASP A 32 -1.68 6.22 7.10
N TYR A 33 -2.94 5.81 7.14
CA TYR A 33 -3.32 4.40 7.13
C TYR A 33 -4.15 4.04 5.90
N MET A 34 -3.77 2.95 5.25
CA MET A 34 -4.53 2.33 4.16
C MET A 34 -4.64 0.82 4.39
N TYR A 35 -5.69 0.20 3.88
CA TYR A 35 -5.91 -1.25 3.89
C TYR A 35 -6.07 -1.81 2.48
N LEU A 36 -5.97 -3.13 2.35
CA LEU A 36 -6.37 -3.84 1.13
C LEU A 36 -7.84 -4.21 1.24
N SER A 37 -8.68 -3.78 0.31
CA SER A 37 -10.06 -4.24 0.20
C SER A 37 -10.12 -5.73 -0.18
N LYS A 38 -11.33 -6.30 -0.24
CA LYS A 38 -11.52 -7.68 -0.74
C LYS A 38 -10.99 -7.89 -2.15
N ASP A 39 -11.03 -6.84 -2.97
CA ASP A 39 -10.50 -6.85 -4.32
C ASP A 39 -8.99 -6.56 -4.36
N LEU A 40 -8.33 -6.55 -3.20
CA LEU A 40 -6.91 -6.25 -3.02
C LEU A 40 -6.51 -4.86 -3.53
N HIS A 41 -7.45 -3.93 -3.57
CA HIS A 41 -7.20 -2.53 -3.86
C HIS A 41 -6.82 -1.76 -2.59
N GLY A 42 -5.86 -0.84 -2.69
CA GLY A 42 -5.48 0.02 -1.59
C GLY A 42 -6.53 1.10 -1.31
N GLU A 43 -7.17 1.04 -0.14
CA GLU A 43 -8.21 1.98 0.29
C GLU A 43 -7.80 2.74 1.56
N VAL A 44 -8.35 3.95 1.74
CA VAL A 44 -8.07 4.78 2.91
C VAL A 44 -8.75 4.17 4.14
N TRP A 45 -7.99 4.00 5.22
CA TRP A 45 -8.53 3.47 6.47
C TRP A 45 -9.12 4.57 7.35
N ASP A 46 -10.35 4.97 7.06
CA ASP A 46 -11.00 6.13 7.68
C ASP A 46 -11.00 6.10 9.21
N GLU A 47 -11.32 4.96 9.82
CA GLU A 47 -11.36 4.82 11.28
C GLU A 47 -9.99 5.05 11.90
N LYS A 48 -8.94 4.40 11.37
CA LYS A 48 -7.57 4.56 11.88
C LYS A 48 -7.03 5.97 11.68
N ASN A 49 -7.37 6.63 10.57
CA ASN A 49 -6.94 8.02 10.33
C ASN A 49 -7.68 9.02 11.23
N LYS A 50 -8.87 8.68 11.73
CA LYS A 50 -9.65 9.52 12.68
C LYS A 50 -9.28 9.27 14.14
N ASP A 51 -8.69 8.11 14.46
CA ASP A 51 -8.30 7.73 15.82
C ASP A 51 -7.23 8.68 16.42
N PRO A 52 -7.55 9.41 17.51
CA PRO A 52 -6.62 10.34 18.14
C PRO A 52 -5.40 9.65 18.78
N MET A 53 -5.51 8.41 19.28
CA MET A 53 -4.39 7.69 19.85
C MET A 53 -3.37 7.30 18.79
N LEU A 54 -3.85 6.92 17.60
CA LEU A 54 -2.98 6.60 16.48
C LEU A 54 -2.27 7.85 15.94
N LYS A 55 -2.88 9.03 16.01
CA LYS A 55 -2.24 10.28 15.57
C LYS A 55 -0.95 10.61 16.34
N GLU A 56 -0.89 10.26 17.62
CA GLU A 56 0.30 10.42 18.47
C GLU A 56 1.40 9.39 18.16
N LYS A 57 1.05 8.25 17.56
CA LYS A 57 2.01 7.21 17.17
C LYS A 57 2.72 7.61 15.89
N LEU A 58 3.91 8.19 16.03
CA LEU A 58 4.68 8.76 14.91
C LEU A 58 5.19 7.74 13.89
N ILE A 59 5.54 6.53 14.34
CA ILE A 59 5.94 5.42 13.48
C ILE A 59 5.01 4.24 13.78
N ASP A 60 4.33 3.73 12.76
CA ASP A 60 3.36 2.65 12.94
C ASP A 60 3.24 1.78 11.70
N GLU A 61 2.67 0.59 11.84
CA GLU A 61 2.40 -0.29 10.70
C GLU A 61 1.13 0.14 9.95
N THR A 62 1.21 0.08 8.62
CA THR A 62 0.07 0.27 7.72
C THR A 62 -0.02 -0.93 6.78
N MET A 63 -1.23 -1.40 6.53
CA MET A 63 -1.43 -2.63 5.76
C MET A 63 -1.08 -2.43 4.28
N SER A 64 -1.38 -1.25 3.75
CA SER A 64 -1.10 -0.88 2.36
C SER A 64 -0.76 0.60 2.24
N ALA A 65 -0.56 1.06 1.00
CA ALA A 65 -0.39 2.45 0.61
C ALA A 65 -0.80 2.63 -0.86
N GLN A 66 -0.84 3.88 -1.31
CA GLN A 66 -1.17 4.24 -2.69
C GLN A 66 0.00 4.00 -3.67
N GLY A 67 1.24 3.95 -3.19
CA GLY A 67 2.43 3.77 -4.05
C GLY A 67 3.06 5.04 -4.64
N SER A 68 2.60 6.24 -4.25
CA SER A 68 3.15 7.47 -4.82
C SER A 68 4.43 7.99 -4.16
N CYS A 69 4.79 7.48 -2.98
CA CYS A 69 6.05 7.77 -2.32
C CYS A 69 6.32 6.70 -1.25
N TRP A 70 7.49 6.07 -1.31
CA TRP A 70 7.95 5.10 -0.34
C TRP A 70 9.47 4.96 -0.42
N PHE A 71 10.07 4.46 0.66
CA PHE A 71 11.51 4.27 0.79
C PHE A 71 11.81 2.87 1.36
N MET A 72 12.93 2.28 0.96
CA MET A 72 13.50 1.11 1.61
C MET A 72 15.01 1.11 1.39
N GLN A 73 15.74 0.28 2.14
CA GLN A 73 17.17 0.09 1.91
C GLN A 73 17.42 -0.59 0.57
N LYS A 74 18.51 -0.20 -0.11
CA LYS A 74 18.89 -0.73 -1.42
C LYS A 74 19.06 -2.26 -1.42
N ASP A 75 19.64 -2.83 -0.38
CA ASP A 75 19.84 -4.28 -0.32
C ASP A 75 18.49 -5.01 -0.17
N TYR A 76 17.55 -4.44 0.59
CA TYR A 76 16.20 -4.98 0.71
C TYR A 76 15.39 -4.83 -0.58
N PHE A 77 15.57 -3.73 -1.32
CA PHE A 77 15.02 -3.55 -2.67
C PHE A 77 15.43 -4.72 -3.58
N HIS A 78 16.70 -5.10 -3.56
CA HIS A 78 17.18 -6.24 -4.35
C HIS A 78 16.66 -7.58 -3.82
N ALA A 79 16.55 -7.73 -2.50
CA ALA A 79 16.01 -8.94 -1.88
C ALA A 79 14.53 -9.18 -2.26
N LEU A 80 13.73 -8.11 -2.35
CA LEU A 80 12.31 -8.15 -2.73
C LEU A 80 12.06 -8.31 -4.23
N GLU A 81 13.08 -8.14 -5.09
CA GLU A 81 12.95 -8.22 -6.55
C GLU A 81 11.94 -7.22 -7.16
N LEU A 82 11.54 -6.21 -6.38
CA LEU A 82 10.67 -5.11 -6.76
C LEU A 82 9.46 -5.51 -7.64
N GLU A 83 9.29 -4.90 -8.81
CA GLU A 83 8.10 -4.98 -9.64
C GLU A 83 8.30 -6.04 -10.73
N ASP A 84 7.35 -6.96 -10.83
CA ASP A 84 7.29 -7.93 -11.91
C ASP A 84 6.56 -7.30 -13.11
N GLU A 85 7.27 -6.43 -13.83
CA GLU A 85 6.71 -5.72 -15.00
C GLU A 85 6.14 -6.67 -16.07
N VAL A 86 6.70 -7.88 -16.17
CA VAL A 86 6.24 -8.92 -17.11
C VAL A 86 4.83 -9.35 -16.78
N ASN A 87 4.47 -9.42 -15.50
CA ASN A 87 3.17 -9.91 -15.05
C ASN A 87 2.20 -8.82 -14.61
N TYR A 88 2.68 -7.71 -14.06
CA TYR A 88 1.86 -6.57 -13.63
C TYR A 88 1.67 -5.53 -14.74
N GLY A 89 2.58 -5.46 -15.70
CA GLY A 89 2.66 -4.34 -16.64
C GLY A 89 3.42 -3.17 -16.04
N SER A 90 3.13 -1.96 -16.53
CA SER A 90 3.93 -0.76 -16.25
C SER A 90 3.19 0.30 -15.45
N PHE A 91 2.03 -0.02 -14.87
CA PHE A 91 1.14 1.03 -14.38
C PHE A 91 0.28 0.77 -13.14
N SER A 92 -0.33 -0.39 -12.95
CA SER A 92 -1.29 -0.61 -11.85
C SER A 92 -0.75 -1.56 -10.79
N ASN A 93 -1.19 -1.34 -9.54
CA ASN A 93 -0.94 -2.23 -8.39
C ASN A 93 0.53 -2.47 -8.02
N GLU A 94 1.45 -1.57 -8.42
CA GLU A 94 2.86 -1.59 -8.02
C GLU A 94 3.02 -1.73 -6.50
N PHE A 95 2.39 -0.85 -5.72
CA PHE A 95 2.51 -0.92 -4.27
C PHE A 95 1.84 -2.15 -3.66
N GLN A 96 0.77 -2.65 -4.28
CA GLN A 96 0.12 -3.87 -3.82
C GLN A 96 1.07 -5.05 -3.99
N GLU A 97 1.78 -5.15 -5.12
CA GLU A 97 2.83 -6.16 -5.31
C GLU A 97 3.93 -6.01 -4.25
N ILE A 98 4.55 -4.84 -4.18
CA ILE A 98 5.75 -4.62 -3.34
C ILE A 98 5.40 -4.73 -1.85
N GLY A 99 4.25 -4.19 -1.44
CA GLY A 99 3.75 -4.29 -0.07
C GLY A 99 3.41 -5.73 0.32
N LEU A 100 2.82 -6.51 -0.58
CA LEU A 100 2.52 -7.93 -0.33
C LEU A 100 3.80 -8.78 -0.29
N LYS A 101 4.78 -8.51 -1.17
CA LYS A 101 6.11 -9.12 -1.11
C LYS A 101 6.75 -8.85 0.26
N CYS A 102 6.77 -7.60 0.69
CA CYS A 102 7.34 -7.21 1.98
C CYS A 102 6.64 -7.92 3.15
N TRP A 103 5.32 -7.78 3.28
CA TRP A 103 4.59 -8.38 4.39
C TRP A 103 4.70 -9.91 4.41
N LEU A 104 4.51 -10.56 3.26
CA LEU A 104 4.39 -12.00 3.19
C LEU A 104 5.73 -12.74 3.09
N SER A 105 6.84 -12.02 3.06
CA SER A 105 8.19 -12.55 3.33
C SER A 105 8.72 -12.17 4.72
N GLY A 106 7.87 -11.68 5.62
CA GLY A 106 8.21 -11.36 7.01
C GLY A 106 8.80 -9.96 7.26
N GLY A 107 8.79 -9.09 6.26
CA GLY A 107 9.10 -7.67 6.42
C GLY A 107 7.92 -6.87 6.97
N ARG A 108 8.07 -5.55 7.02
CA ARG A 108 7.07 -4.61 7.57
C ARG A 108 6.88 -3.41 6.67
N VAL A 109 5.63 -2.98 6.51
CA VAL A 109 5.30 -1.68 5.89
C VAL A 109 4.89 -0.71 7.00
N VAL A 110 5.60 0.41 7.11
CA VAL A 110 5.41 1.39 8.18
C VAL A 110 5.11 2.78 7.62
N ILE A 111 4.20 3.48 8.27
CA ILE A 111 4.02 4.93 8.12
C ILE A 111 5.02 5.65 9.05
N ASN A 112 5.74 6.62 8.50
CA ASN A 112 6.57 7.57 9.24
C ASN A 112 5.94 8.97 9.15
N LYS A 113 5.34 9.42 10.26
CA LYS A 113 4.62 10.70 10.37
C LYS A 113 5.53 11.89 10.66
N LYS A 114 6.83 11.65 10.87
CA LYS A 114 7.85 12.71 11.00
C LYS A 114 8.27 13.27 9.64
N THR A 115 7.97 12.53 8.56
CA THR A 115 8.23 12.92 7.18
C THR A 115 6.90 12.97 6.44
N TRP A 116 6.75 13.92 5.52
CA TRP A 116 5.53 14.06 4.75
C TRP A 116 5.82 14.41 3.30
N TYR A 117 4.85 14.12 2.43
CA TYR A 117 4.82 14.54 1.04
C TYR A 117 3.41 14.98 0.65
N ALA A 118 3.30 15.77 -0.42
CA ALA A 118 2.02 16.20 -0.97
C ALA A 118 1.83 15.63 -2.38
N HIS A 119 0.69 14.99 -2.63
CA HIS A 119 0.38 14.32 -3.88
C HIS A 119 -0.72 15.04 -4.65
N LEU A 120 -0.46 15.37 -5.92
CA LEU A 120 -1.46 15.94 -6.82
C LEU A 120 -2.48 14.86 -7.24
N HIS A 121 -3.73 15.04 -6.82
CA HIS A 121 -4.84 14.27 -7.37
C HIS A 121 -5.31 14.92 -8.67
N LYS A 122 -5.13 14.20 -9.78
CA LYS A 122 -5.43 14.71 -11.13
C LYS A 122 -6.92 14.98 -11.27
N THR A 123 -7.29 16.21 -11.62
CA THR A 123 -8.68 16.60 -11.94
C THR A 123 -8.98 16.52 -13.43
N GLY A 124 -7.96 16.66 -14.30
CA GLY A 124 -8.06 16.61 -15.76
C GLY A 124 -7.65 15.27 -16.41
N GLY A 125 -7.58 14.19 -15.63
CA GLY A 125 -7.09 12.90 -16.12
C GLY A 125 -5.56 12.83 -16.24
N ARG A 126 -5.05 11.78 -16.90
CA ARG A 126 -3.60 11.47 -16.92
C ARG A 126 -2.79 12.28 -17.93
N GLY A 127 -3.44 12.87 -18.94
CA GLY A 127 -2.78 13.56 -20.06
C GLY A 127 -2.18 12.63 -21.13
N TYR A 128 -2.35 11.31 -20.99
CA TYR A 128 -1.95 10.29 -21.96
C TYR A 128 -2.81 9.04 -21.84
N SER A 129 -2.87 8.26 -22.92
CA SER A 129 -3.55 6.96 -22.95
C SER A 129 -2.63 5.85 -22.47
N LEU A 130 -3.19 4.88 -21.76
CA LEU A 130 -2.51 3.64 -21.44
C LEU A 130 -2.74 2.63 -22.57
N GLY A 131 -1.77 1.73 -22.77
CA GLY A 131 -2.01 0.53 -23.57
C GLY A 131 -3.18 -0.26 -22.98
N GLY A 132 -4.04 -0.82 -23.83
CA GLY A 132 -5.18 -1.62 -23.37
C GLY A 132 -4.74 -2.79 -22.50
N GLY A 133 -5.51 -3.09 -21.45
CA GLY A 133 -5.26 -4.24 -20.59
C GLY A 133 -4.19 -4.05 -19.51
N GLN A 134 -3.45 -2.92 -19.48
CA GLN A 134 -2.38 -2.70 -18.48
C GLN A 134 -2.93 -2.69 -17.05
N ILE A 135 -4.10 -2.05 -16.84
CA ILE A 135 -4.70 -1.98 -15.51
C ILE A 135 -5.20 -3.37 -15.09
N GLU A 136 -5.92 -4.03 -15.98
CA GLU A 136 -6.54 -5.34 -15.78
C GLU A 136 -5.50 -6.41 -15.51
N LYS A 137 -4.35 -6.33 -16.18
CA LYS A 137 -3.23 -7.25 -16.00
C LYS A 137 -2.65 -7.18 -14.59
N GLY A 138 -2.33 -5.98 -14.10
CA GLY A 138 -1.85 -5.80 -12.72
C GLY A 138 -2.88 -6.21 -11.67
N VAL A 139 -4.18 -5.92 -11.91
CA VAL A 139 -5.27 -6.39 -11.03
C VAL A 139 -5.32 -7.92 -11.00
N ALA A 140 -5.34 -8.58 -12.16
CA ALA A 140 -5.43 -10.03 -12.27
C ALA A 140 -4.27 -10.74 -11.55
N TYR A 141 -3.04 -10.22 -11.66
CA TYR A 141 -1.90 -10.83 -10.98
C TYR A 141 -1.92 -10.56 -9.48
N THR A 142 -2.43 -9.41 -9.04
CA THR A 142 -2.65 -9.12 -7.61
C THR A 142 -3.61 -10.13 -6.99
N HIS A 143 -4.68 -10.55 -7.69
CA HIS A 143 -5.63 -11.54 -7.18
C HIS A 143 -5.05 -12.95 -6.98
N ARG A 144 -3.80 -13.21 -7.36
CA ARG A 144 -3.13 -14.49 -7.07
C ARG A 144 -2.59 -14.57 -5.64
N TRP A 145 -2.38 -13.45 -4.94
CA TRP A 145 -1.77 -13.46 -3.61
C TRP A 145 -2.46 -14.39 -2.59
N PRO A 146 -3.80 -14.48 -2.54
CA PRO A 146 -4.50 -15.44 -1.69
C PRO A 146 -4.19 -16.92 -1.94
N THR A 147 -3.68 -17.30 -3.13
CA THR A 147 -3.31 -18.69 -3.45
C THR A 147 -1.98 -19.12 -2.84
N ASN A 148 -1.26 -18.19 -2.19
CA ASN A 148 0.06 -18.42 -1.58
C ASN A 148 1.15 -18.87 -2.56
N THR A 149 0.97 -18.56 -3.85
CA THR A 149 1.89 -18.93 -4.93
C THR A 149 2.15 -17.77 -5.90
N ALA A 150 1.82 -16.54 -5.51
CA ALA A 150 2.01 -15.35 -6.33
C ALA A 150 3.49 -15.00 -6.50
N TRP A 151 4.32 -15.28 -5.49
CA TRP A 151 5.75 -15.02 -5.49
C TRP A 151 6.52 -16.12 -4.76
N HIS A 152 7.68 -16.51 -5.28
CA HIS A 152 8.42 -17.68 -4.80
C HIS A 152 9.06 -17.48 -3.41
N LYS A 153 9.21 -16.23 -2.95
CA LYS A 153 9.66 -15.88 -1.59
C LYS A 153 8.52 -15.55 -0.63
N GLN A 154 7.26 -15.84 -1.01
CA GLN A 154 6.13 -15.74 -0.11
C GLN A 154 6.20 -16.84 0.96
N THR A 155 6.71 -16.51 2.14
CA THR A 155 6.89 -17.46 3.25
C THR A 155 5.72 -17.48 4.22
N LEU A 156 4.87 -16.46 4.22
CA LEU A 156 3.67 -16.35 5.04
C LEU A 156 2.41 -16.48 4.18
N PRO A 157 1.36 -17.16 4.68
CA PRO A 157 0.10 -17.23 3.95
C PRO A 157 -0.57 -15.85 3.92
N PHE A 158 -1.29 -15.55 2.86
CA PHE A 158 -2.02 -14.28 2.71
C PHE A 158 -2.99 -14.01 3.89
N THR A 159 -3.60 -15.06 4.44
CA THR A 159 -4.47 -14.97 5.61
C THR A 159 -3.77 -14.38 6.83
N TRP A 160 -2.45 -14.59 7.00
CA TRP A 160 -1.67 -13.97 8.07
C TRP A 160 -1.74 -12.44 8.01
N LEU A 161 -1.72 -11.84 6.82
CA LEU A 161 -1.81 -10.39 6.66
C LEU A 161 -3.16 -9.86 7.10
N ILE A 162 -4.25 -10.55 6.74
CA ILE A 162 -5.59 -10.16 7.18
C ILE A 162 -5.71 -10.28 8.69
N GLU A 163 -5.20 -11.36 9.29
CA GLU A 163 -5.17 -11.54 10.75
C GLU A 163 -4.37 -10.45 11.47
N ARG A 164 -3.21 -10.07 10.93
CA ARG A 164 -2.31 -9.06 11.50
C ARG A 164 -2.99 -7.70 11.68
N PHE A 165 -3.87 -7.35 10.76
CA PHE A 165 -4.56 -6.06 10.70
C PHE A 165 -6.04 -6.13 11.10
N TRP A 166 -6.53 -7.31 11.48
CA TRP A 166 -7.93 -7.50 11.83
C TRP A 166 -8.37 -6.59 13.00
N PRO A 167 -9.60 -6.02 12.98
CA PRO A 167 -10.59 -6.08 11.90
C PRO A 167 -10.22 -5.22 10.70
N VAL A 168 -10.34 -5.75 9.47
CA VAL A 168 -10.09 -5.00 8.23
C VAL A 168 -11.43 -4.57 7.60
N PRO A 169 -11.65 -3.28 7.26
CA PRO A 169 -12.91 -2.83 6.68
C PRO A 169 -13.31 -3.61 5.43
N GLY A 170 -14.59 -3.98 5.35
CA GLY A 170 -15.16 -4.73 4.22
C GLY A 170 -14.85 -6.23 4.19
N TRP A 171 -13.86 -6.72 4.94
CA TRP A 171 -13.57 -8.15 5.07
C TRP A 171 -14.62 -8.86 5.95
N PRO A 172 -15.01 -10.11 5.65
CA PRO A 172 -16.06 -10.82 6.40
C PRO A 172 -15.52 -11.30 7.75
N GLU A 173 -16.33 -11.43 8.79
CA GLU A 173 -15.83 -11.99 10.07
C GLU A 173 -15.43 -13.48 9.97
N ASP A 174 -16.12 -14.22 9.09
CA ASP A 174 -15.84 -15.60 8.81
C ASP A 174 -14.53 -15.75 8.01
N LYS A 175 -13.47 -16.21 8.70
CA LYS A 175 -12.13 -16.42 8.14
C LYS A 175 -12.12 -17.37 6.95
N ALA A 176 -13.07 -18.31 6.85
CA ALA A 176 -13.17 -19.21 5.70
C ALA A 176 -13.46 -18.48 4.38
N LYS A 177 -13.83 -17.19 4.45
CA LYS A 177 -14.09 -16.32 3.29
C LYS A 177 -12.95 -15.34 2.97
N TRP A 178 -11.79 -15.46 3.64
CA TRP A 178 -10.63 -14.56 3.43
C TRP A 178 -9.71 -15.01 2.29
N ALA A 179 -9.85 -16.25 1.85
CA ALA A 179 -9.17 -16.77 0.68
C ALA A 179 -10.21 -17.51 -0.17
N PRO A 180 -10.03 -17.51 -1.51
CA PRO A 180 -10.90 -18.23 -2.44
C PRO A 180 -10.83 -19.75 -2.25
#